data_AF-A0A7K1CXL3-F1
#
_entry.id   AF-A0A7K1CXL3-F1
#
_cell.length_a   1.000
_cell.length_b   1.000
_cell.length_c   1.000
_cell.angle_alpha   90.00
_cell.angle_beta   90.00
_cell.angle_gamma   90.00
#
_symmetry.space_group_name_H-M   'P 1'
#
loop_
_entity.id
_entity.type
_entity.pdbx_description
1 polymer ?
#
loop_
_entity_poly.entity_id
_entity_poly.type
_entity_poly.pdbx_seq_one_letter_code
_entity_poly.pdbx_strand_id
1 'polypeptide(L)'
;MTTAVDPLLAQASELTGGLADFGDGSFRDGLEIFLQSGANEGQLTEIGKAALEGMALSNLVNRLNVVEWHRTHPALATSRIDSPIFLIGLPRTGTTALSHLLSVDPANRSLLGWEINQSVPPPTTATYRTDPRFVAAMEAPDMLGMINPEFKAIHHDPPNMPLECATVLGQHFSSLHLSTTFNLPSYMDWIRTNDHTQAYEWHRTVLQVLQSQCPGQWQLKSPVHLIDPSAIAAVYPDARFVLTHRDPVNVIASVCSLVRSLAGTFTSA
;
A
#
# COMPACT_ATOMS: atom_id res chain seq x y z
N MET A 1 -12.38 -19.69 -2.97
CA MET A 1 -11.21 -18.79 -2.99
C MET A 1 -10.01 -19.61 -3.43
N THR A 2 -9.20 -19.13 -4.37
CA THR A 2 -7.94 -19.78 -4.75
C THR A 2 -6.92 -19.66 -3.63
N THR A 3 -6.21 -20.75 -3.35
CA THR A 3 -5.02 -20.76 -2.48
C THR A 3 -3.73 -20.84 -3.29
N ALA A 4 -3.84 -21.08 -4.60
CA ALA A 4 -2.70 -21.20 -5.48
C ALA A 4 -2.32 -19.83 -6.06
N VAL A 5 -1.03 -19.55 -6.06
CA VAL A 5 -0.43 -18.32 -6.59
C VAL A 5 -0.50 -18.27 -8.13
N ASP A 6 -0.14 -19.37 -8.79
CA ASP A 6 0.05 -19.36 -10.25
C ASP A 6 -1.21 -19.00 -11.08
N PRO A 7 -2.43 -19.42 -10.70
CA PRO A 7 -3.64 -18.96 -11.38
C PRO A 7 -3.82 -17.43 -11.33
N LEU A 8 -3.49 -16.78 -10.20
CA LEU A 8 -3.57 -15.32 -10.07
C LEU A 8 -2.51 -14.62 -10.93
N LEU A 9 -1.31 -15.20 -11.03
CA LEU A 9 -0.26 -14.67 -11.91
C LEU A 9 -0.67 -14.77 -13.39
N ALA A 10 -1.22 -15.92 -13.81
CA ALA A 10 -1.73 -16.09 -15.17
C ALA A 10 -2.84 -15.07 -15.48
N GLN A 11 -3.79 -14.91 -14.56
CA GLN A 11 -4.86 -13.94 -14.71
C GLN A 11 -4.35 -12.48 -14.75
N ALA A 12 -3.38 -12.11 -13.92
CA ALA A 12 -2.76 -10.79 -13.96
C ALA A 12 -2.06 -10.53 -15.30
N SER A 13 -1.37 -11.54 -15.85
CA SER A 13 -0.76 -11.48 -17.18
C SER A 13 -1.80 -11.26 -18.28
N GLU A 14 -2.93 -11.97 -18.24
CA GLU A 14 -4.01 -11.77 -19.21
C GLU A 14 -4.58 -10.34 -19.16
N LEU A 15 -4.80 -9.80 -17.96
CA LEU A 15 -5.35 -8.45 -17.77
C LEU A 15 -4.41 -7.32 -18.23
N THR A 16 -3.11 -7.59 -18.34
CA THR A 16 -2.11 -6.66 -18.86
C THR A 16 -1.84 -6.84 -20.36
N GLY A 17 -2.58 -7.72 -21.03
CA GLY A 17 -2.36 -8.03 -22.45
C GLY A 17 -1.15 -8.95 -22.69
N GLY A 18 -0.68 -9.68 -21.67
CA GLY A 18 0.33 -10.71 -21.79
C GLY A 18 1.68 -10.40 -21.12
N LEU A 19 1.77 -9.41 -20.22
CA LEU A 19 3.01 -9.21 -19.45
C LEU A 19 3.21 -10.36 -18.47
N ALA A 20 4.39 -10.98 -18.47
CA ALA A 20 4.69 -12.16 -17.65
C ALA A 20 5.88 -11.98 -16.70
N ASP A 21 6.58 -10.84 -16.77
CA ASP A 21 7.71 -10.54 -15.89
C ASP A 21 7.23 -9.81 -14.63
N PHE A 22 7.18 -10.54 -13.51
CA PHE A 22 6.83 -9.99 -12.20
C PHE A 22 8.05 -9.45 -11.45
N GLY A 23 9.22 -9.36 -12.08
CA GLY A 23 10.47 -8.99 -11.44
C GLY A 23 11.00 -10.11 -10.55
N ASP A 24 11.67 -9.74 -9.46
CA ASP A 24 12.09 -10.72 -8.47
C ASP A 24 10.88 -11.49 -7.89
N GLY A 25 11.09 -12.75 -7.54
CA GLY A 25 10.03 -13.63 -7.05
C GLY A 25 9.70 -13.48 -5.58
N SER A 26 10.27 -12.50 -4.86
CA SER A 26 10.28 -12.53 -3.40
C SER A 26 8.95 -12.12 -2.76
N PHE A 27 8.06 -11.50 -3.54
CA PHE A 27 6.66 -11.26 -3.16
C PHE A 27 5.83 -12.55 -3.00
N ARG A 28 6.29 -13.69 -3.58
CA ARG A 28 5.51 -14.93 -3.64
C ARG A 28 5.23 -15.51 -2.25
N ASP A 29 6.20 -15.48 -1.35
CA ASP A 29 6.05 -16.02 0.01
C ASP A 29 4.94 -15.28 0.76
N GLY A 30 4.93 -13.95 0.65
CA GLY A 30 3.88 -13.10 1.24
C GLY A 30 2.52 -13.31 0.60
N LEU A 31 2.45 -13.49 -0.72
CA LEU A 31 1.21 -13.78 -1.42
C LEU A 31 0.65 -15.15 -1.03
N GLU A 32 1.51 -16.17 -0.93
CA GLU A 32 1.10 -17.51 -0.56
C GLU A 32 0.50 -17.54 0.85
N ILE A 33 1.19 -16.97 1.86
CA ILE A 33 0.67 -16.95 3.22
C ILE A 33 -0.56 -16.06 3.37
N PHE A 34 -0.68 -14.97 2.58
CA PHE A 34 -1.88 -14.14 2.50
C PHE A 34 -3.10 -14.94 2.03
N LEU A 35 -2.96 -15.69 0.94
CA LEU A 35 -4.03 -16.53 0.40
C LEU A 35 -4.39 -17.69 1.32
N GLN A 36 -3.39 -18.38 1.87
CA GLN A 36 -3.59 -19.51 2.78
C GLN A 36 -4.29 -19.08 4.07
N SER A 37 -3.84 -17.98 4.69
CA SER A 37 -4.46 -17.43 5.89
C SER A 37 -5.92 -17.02 5.63
N GLY A 38 -6.19 -16.35 4.51
CA GLY A 38 -7.54 -15.98 4.12
C GLY A 38 -8.47 -17.18 3.89
N ALA A 39 -7.98 -18.23 3.22
CA ALA A 39 -8.76 -19.41 2.89
C ALA A 39 -9.05 -20.32 4.10
N ASN A 40 -8.06 -20.53 4.96
CA ASN A 40 -8.11 -21.59 5.96
C ASN A 40 -8.64 -21.13 7.32
N GLU A 41 -8.41 -19.87 7.69
CA GLU A 41 -8.64 -19.36 9.05
C GLU A 41 -9.29 -17.98 9.09
N GLY A 42 -9.36 -17.28 7.96
CA GLY A 42 -9.85 -15.89 7.91
C GLY A 42 -11.35 -15.71 8.08
N GLN A 43 -12.13 -16.79 8.04
CA GLN A 43 -13.61 -16.75 8.17
C GLN A 43 -14.25 -15.71 7.23
N LEU A 44 -13.71 -15.60 6.02
CA LEU A 44 -14.12 -14.57 5.07
C LEU A 44 -15.55 -14.82 4.57
N THR A 45 -16.34 -13.76 4.50
CA THR A 45 -17.64 -13.78 3.81
C THR A 45 -17.42 -13.90 2.30
N GLU A 46 -18.47 -14.13 1.51
CA GLU A 46 -18.33 -14.16 0.04
C GLU A 46 -17.78 -12.85 -0.53
N ILE A 47 -18.21 -11.71 0.03
CA ILE A 47 -17.65 -10.40 -0.32
C ILE A 47 -16.18 -10.31 0.11
N GLY A 48 -15.82 -10.83 1.29
CA GLY A 48 -14.44 -10.87 1.76
C GLY A 48 -13.51 -11.70 0.87
N LYS A 49 -13.96 -12.88 0.43
CA LYS A 49 -13.20 -13.73 -0.51
C LYS A 49 -12.96 -13.00 -1.84
N ALA A 50 -14.01 -12.40 -2.41
CA ALA A 50 -13.90 -11.65 -3.66
C ALA A 50 -13.00 -10.41 -3.51
N ALA A 51 -13.09 -9.69 -2.39
CA ALA A 51 -12.25 -8.53 -2.11
C ALA A 51 -10.77 -8.91 -1.92
N LEU A 52 -10.49 -10.02 -1.25
CA LEU A 52 -9.13 -10.52 -1.03
C LEU A 52 -8.47 -10.91 -2.36
N GLU A 53 -9.15 -11.72 -3.18
CA GLU A 53 -8.65 -12.12 -4.50
C GLU A 53 -8.50 -10.91 -5.44
N GLY A 54 -9.48 -10.01 -5.44
CA GLY A 54 -9.44 -8.78 -6.23
C GLY A 54 -8.26 -7.88 -5.85
N MET A 55 -7.96 -7.78 -4.55
CA MET A 55 -6.79 -7.03 -4.07
C MET A 55 -5.48 -7.67 -4.51
N ALA A 56 -5.35 -9.01 -4.38
CA ALA A 56 -4.16 -9.71 -4.85
C ALA A 56 -3.95 -9.51 -6.36
N LEU A 57 -5.01 -9.68 -7.14
CA LEU A 57 -4.98 -9.51 -8.58
C LEU A 57 -4.62 -8.08 -8.99
N SER A 58 -5.23 -7.06 -8.37
CA SER A 58 -4.91 -5.65 -8.63
C SER A 58 -3.45 -5.33 -8.33
N ASN A 59 -2.91 -5.83 -7.22
CA ASN A 59 -1.52 -5.63 -6.85
C ASN A 59 -0.56 -6.28 -7.85
N LEU A 60 -0.87 -7.50 -8.32
CA LEU A 60 -0.10 -8.22 -9.32
C LEU A 60 -0.13 -7.54 -10.69
N VAL A 61 -1.28 -7.03 -11.11
CA VAL A 61 -1.43 -6.24 -12.34
C VAL A 61 -0.59 -4.96 -12.26
N ASN A 62 -0.64 -4.22 -11.14
CA ASN A 62 0.20 -3.03 -10.99
C ASN A 62 1.70 -3.40 -10.98
N ARG A 63 2.07 -4.52 -10.32
CA ARG A 63 3.46 -5.03 -10.30
C ARG A 63 3.99 -5.29 -11.71
N LEU A 64 3.25 -6.02 -12.55
CA LEU A 64 3.62 -6.28 -13.95
C LEU A 64 3.88 -4.97 -14.72
N ASN A 65 2.98 -4.00 -14.59
CA ASN A 65 3.11 -2.72 -15.27
C ASN A 65 4.33 -1.92 -14.78
N VAL A 66 4.60 -1.90 -13.48
CA VAL A 66 5.77 -1.22 -12.89
C VAL A 66 7.09 -1.88 -13.35
N VAL A 67 7.13 -3.22 -13.37
CA VAL A 67 8.31 -3.96 -13.85
C VAL A 67 8.57 -3.67 -15.32
N GLU A 68 7.53 -3.74 -16.17
CA GLU A 68 7.65 -3.41 -17.59
C GLU A 68 8.08 -1.96 -17.83
N TRP A 69 7.59 -1.02 -17.00
CA TRP A 69 8.00 0.38 -17.08
C TRP A 69 9.49 0.57 -16.77
N HIS A 70 10.01 -0.08 -15.73
CA HIS A 70 11.45 -0.07 -15.43
C HIS A 70 12.27 -0.74 -16.53
N ARG A 71 11.80 -1.85 -17.09
CA ARG A 71 12.46 -2.56 -18.20
C ARG A 71 12.62 -1.66 -19.43
N THR A 72 11.60 -0.85 -19.72
CA THR A 72 11.59 0.08 -20.85
C THR A 72 12.23 1.44 -20.54
N HIS A 73 12.44 1.77 -19.26
CA HIS A 73 13.07 3.01 -18.79
C HIS A 73 14.22 2.73 -17.80
N PRO A 74 15.32 2.07 -18.25
CA PRO A 74 16.36 1.57 -17.35
C PRO A 74 17.09 2.67 -16.56
N ALA A 75 17.04 3.93 -17.00
CA ALA A 75 17.60 5.06 -16.25
C ALA A 75 16.98 5.23 -14.85
N LEU A 76 15.72 4.80 -14.67
CA LEU A 76 15.01 4.87 -13.38
C LEU A 76 15.70 4.07 -12.28
N ALA A 77 16.40 2.98 -12.61
CA ALA A 77 17.11 2.15 -11.64
C ALA A 77 18.17 2.95 -10.85
N THR A 78 18.76 3.97 -11.48
CA THR A 78 19.77 4.85 -10.86
C THR A 78 19.17 6.10 -10.22
N SER A 79 17.86 6.35 -10.39
CA SER A 79 17.18 7.49 -9.80
C SER A 79 17.20 7.39 -8.27
N ARG A 80 17.58 8.48 -7.61
CA ARG A 80 17.69 8.53 -6.15
C ARG A 80 16.38 9.04 -5.53
N ILE A 81 16.05 8.44 -4.39
CA ILE A 81 15.04 8.95 -3.47
C ILE A 81 15.83 9.66 -2.37
N ASP A 82 16.06 10.97 -2.54
CA ASP A 82 16.96 11.72 -1.65
C ASP A 82 16.24 12.21 -0.40
N SER A 83 16.81 11.88 0.76
CA SER A 83 16.39 12.30 2.10
C SER A 83 14.87 12.24 2.33
N PRO A 84 14.22 11.09 2.06
CA PRO A 84 12.78 10.94 2.27
C PRO A 84 12.42 11.12 3.75
N ILE A 85 11.33 11.82 4.01
CA ILE A 85 10.76 12.01 5.34
C ILE A 85 9.79 10.86 5.61
N PHE A 86 10.06 10.05 6.62
CA PHE A 86 9.17 9.00 7.09
C PHE A 86 8.48 9.45 8.39
N LEU A 87 7.19 9.76 8.27
CA LEU A 87 6.29 9.95 9.41
C LEU A 87 5.92 8.56 9.98
N ILE A 88 6.38 8.32 11.20
CA ILE A 88 6.18 7.06 11.91
C ILE A 88 5.43 7.34 13.22
N GLY A 89 4.70 6.34 13.72
CA GLY A 89 3.90 6.49 14.92
C GLY A 89 2.75 5.51 14.94
N LEU A 90 2.24 5.21 16.14
CA LEU A 90 1.04 4.40 16.25
C LEU A 90 -0.15 5.12 15.59
N PRO A 91 -1.19 4.39 15.14
CA PRO A 91 -2.42 5.04 14.71
C PRO A 91 -2.93 6.00 15.79
N ARG A 92 -3.65 7.06 15.39
CA ARG A 92 -4.26 8.05 16.31
C ARG A 92 -3.25 8.92 17.10
N THR A 93 -2.00 8.98 16.67
CA THR A 93 -0.97 9.90 17.21
C THR A 93 -0.87 11.24 16.45
N GLY A 94 -1.71 11.46 15.43
CA GLY A 94 -1.72 12.69 14.63
C GLY A 94 -0.93 12.62 13.32
N THR A 95 -0.42 11.43 12.93
CA THR A 95 0.32 11.22 11.68
C THR A 95 -0.43 11.69 10.43
N THR A 96 -1.75 11.45 10.33
CA THR A 96 -2.57 11.92 9.20
C THR A 96 -2.57 13.44 9.09
N ALA A 97 -2.82 14.15 10.19
CA ALA A 97 -2.84 15.62 10.21
C ALA A 97 -1.47 16.20 9.83
N LEU A 98 -0.39 15.62 10.35
CA LEU A 98 0.97 16.02 9.99
C LEU A 98 1.28 15.74 8.51
N SER A 99 0.88 14.58 7.99
CA SER A 99 1.08 14.24 6.57
C SER A 99 0.35 15.21 5.64
N HIS A 100 -0.88 15.58 5.99
CA HIS A 100 -1.66 16.57 5.26
C HIS A 100 -0.99 17.95 5.31
N LEU A 101 -0.48 18.38 6.47
CA LEU A 101 0.23 19.64 6.61
C LEU A 101 1.50 19.68 5.73
N LEU A 102 2.30 18.61 5.75
CA LEU A 102 3.52 18.53 4.94
C LEU A 102 3.21 18.49 3.44
N SER A 103 2.06 17.93 3.03
CA SER A 103 1.67 17.88 1.62
C SER A 103 1.26 19.22 1.01
N VAL A 104 1.10 20.27 1.83
CA VAL A 104 0.78 21.63 1.33
C VAL A 104 2.01 22.31 0.73
N ASP A 105 3.22 21.91 1.13
CA ASP A 105 4.45 22.45 0.57
C ASP A 105 4.66 21.91 -0.85
N PRO A 106 4.74 22.76 -1.89
CA PRO A 106 4.93 22.33 -3.28
C PRO A 106 6.31 21.68 -3.52
N ALA A 107 7.28 21.84 -2.63
CA ALA A 107 8.54 21.11 -2.69
C ALA A 107 8.41 19.66 -2.21
N ASN A 108 7.38 19.36 -1.42
CA ASN A 108 7.11 18.02 -0.93
C ASN A 108 6.25 17.24 -1.91
N ARG A 109 6.44 15.92 -1.88
CA ARG A 109 5.65 14.97 -2.63
C ARG A 109 5.11 13.87 -1.72
N SER A 110 3.84 13.55 -1.93
CA SER A 110 3.11 12.55 -1.15
C SER A 110 2.67 11.42 -2.07
N LEU A 111 2.51 10.23 -1.53
CA LEU A 111 1.81 9.15 -2.24
C LEU A 111 0.31 9.46 -2.26
N LEU A 112 -0.32 9.43 -3.43
CA LEU A 112 -1.79 9.46 -3.55
C LEU A 112 -2.35 8.10 -3.96
N GLY A 113 -3.55 7.76 -3.49
CA GLY A 113 -4.14 6.45 -3.74
C GLY A 113 -4.32 6.10 -5.21
N TRP A 114 -4.72 7.07 -6.04
CA TRP A 114 -4.87 6.85 -7.49
C TRP A 114 -3.54 6.58 -8.20
N GLU A 115 -2.44 7.15 -7.71
CA GLU A 115 -1.08 6.88 -8.23
C GLU A 115 -0.61 5.48 -7.81
N ILE A 116 -0.88 5.09 -6.56
CA ILE A 116 -0.46 3.79 -6.04
C ILE A 116 -1.19 2.67 -6.77
N ASN A 117 -2.51 2.81 -6.93
CA ASN A 117 -3.36 1.76 -7.52
C ASN A 117 -3.10 1.56 -9.01
N GLN A 118 -2.65 2.60 -9.71
CA GLN A 118 -2.28 2.56 -11.12
C GLN A 118 -1.02 3.40 -11.34
N SER A 119 0.15 2.84 -11.06
CA SER A 119 1.42 3.59 -11.03
C SER A 119 1.98 3.94 -12.41
N VAL A 120 1.47 3.29 -13.45
CA VAL A 120 1.98 3.40 -14.83
C VAL A 120 0.84 3.75 -15.79
N PRO A 121 1.06 4.69 -16.74
CA PRO A 121 2.23 5.58 -16.84
C PRO A 121 2.31 6.53 -15.63
N PRO A 122 3.49 6.97 -15.17
CA PRO A 122 3.58 7.86 -14.02
C PRO A 122 2.91 9.20 -14.32
N PRO A 123 2.36 9.89 -13.30
CA PRO A 123 1.75 11.19 -13.49
C PRO A 123 2.79 12.24 -13.86
N THR A 124 2.37 13.26 -14.61
CA THR A 124 3.23 14.38 -14.99
C THR A 124 2.85 15.64 -14.24
N THR A 125 3.81 16.50 -13.91
CA THR A 125 3.53 17.79 -13.27
C THR A 125 2.54 18.64 -14.08
N ALA A 126 2.64 18.62 -15.42
CA ALA A 126 1.82 19.44 -16.30
C ALA A 126 0.34 19.03 -16.32
N THR A 127 0.05 17.74 -16.21
CA THR A 127 -1.31 17.19 -16.30
C THR A 127 -1.80 16.59 -14.98
N TYR A 128 -1.14 16.87 -13.86
CA TYR A 128 -1.37 16.13 -12.61
C TYR A 128 -2.84 16.13 -12.15
N ARG A 129 -3.51 17.29 -12.22
CA ARG A 129 -4.91 17.46 -11.82
C ARG A 129 -5.92 17.16 -12.93
N THR A 130 -5.43 16.88 -14.14
CA THR A 130 -6.24 16.51 -15.31
C THR A 130 -5.93 15.10 -15.80
N ASP A 131 -5.11 14.35 -15.05
CA ASP A 131 -4.82 12.96 -15.33
C ASP A 131 -6.14 12.18 -15.30
N PRO A 132 -6.47 11.40 -16.34
CA PRO A 132 -7.72 10.66 -16.39
C PRO A 132 -7.95 9.77 -15.17
N ARG A 133 -6.88 9.22 -14.57
CA ARG A 133 -6.97 8.39 -13.36
C ARG A 133 -7.28 9.22 -12.13
N PHE A 134 -6.72 10.43 -12.04
CA PHE A 134 -7.06 11.38 -10.98
C PHE A 134 -8.54 11.78 -11.07
N VAL A 135 -9.00 12.16 -12.26
CA VAL A 135 -10.41 12.54 -12.50
C VAL A 135 -11.33 11.38 -12.16
N ALA A 136 -11.05 10.18 -12.67
CA ALA A 136 -11.83 8.99 -12.38
C ALA A 136 -11.87 8.67 -10.88
N ALA A 137 -10.75 8.81 -10.16
CA ALA A 137 -10.71 8.58 -8.72
C ALA A 137 -11.54 9.61 -7.95
N MET A 138 -11.54 10.88 -8.37
CA MET A 138 -12.35 11.94 -7.76
C MET A 138 -13.86 11.75 -7.99
N GLU A 139 -14.25 11.10 -9.09
CA GLU A 139 -15.64 10.83 -9.46
C GLU A 139 -16.14 9.46 -8.99
N ALA A 140 -15.23 8.56 -8.58
CA ALA A 140 -15.57 7.20 -8.18
C ALA A 140 -16.48 7.18 -6.94
N PRO A 141 -17.52 6.33 -6.92
CA PRO A 141 -18.34 6.14 -5.74
C PRO A 141 -17.52 5.53 -4.60
N ASP A 142 -17.76 5.99 -3.37
CA ASP A 142 -17.15 5.43 -2.17
C ASP A 142 -17.80 4.08 -1.81
N MET A 143 -17.38 3.04 -2.53
CA MET A 143 -17.93 1.68 -2.39
C MET A 143 -17.76 1.13 -0.97
N LEU A 144 -16.62 1.39 -0.33
CA LEU A 144 -16.39 0.94 1.05
C LEU A 144 -17.33 1.67 2.01
N GLY A 145 -17.51 2.98 1.86
CA GLY A 145 -18.48 3.74 2.65
C GLY A 145 -19.93 3.34 2.39
N MET A 146 -20.27 2.81 1.22
CA MET A 146 -21.59 2.25 0.94
C MET A 146 -21.82 0.90 1.63
N ILE A 147 -20.78 0.06 1.73
CA ILE A 147 -20.84 -1.26 2.38
C ILE A 147 -20.75 -1.12 3.90
N ASN A 148 -19.90 -0.22 4.38
CA ASN A 148 -19.64 0.05 5.80
C ASN A 148 -19.65 1.56 6.10
N PRO A 149 -20.85 2.17 6.25
CA PRO A 149 -20.98 3.59 6.56
C PRO A 149 -20.34 4.01 7.89
N GLU A 150 -20.27 3.12 8.87
CA GLU A 150 -19.64 3.39 10.18
C GLU A 150 -18.12 3.54 10.05
N PHE A 151 -17.48 2.71 9.21
CA PHE A 151 -16.05 2.82 8.95
C PHE A 151 -15.66 4.15 8.31
N LYS A 152 -16.50 4.68 7.40
CA LYS A 152 -16.28 6.00 6.77
C LYS A 152 -16.21 7.13 7.79
N ALA A 153 -16.95 7.04 8.90
CA ALA A 153 -16.89 8.03 9.97
C ALA A 153 -15.55 7.98 10.75
N ILE A 154 -14.85 6.86 10.69
CA ILE A 154 -13.61 6.59 11.42
C ILE A 154 -12.38 6.83 10.52
N HIS A 155 -12.51 6.58 9.21
CA HIS A 155 -11.42 6.57 8.25
C HIS A 155 -11.80 7.36 6.98
N HIS A 156 -11.07 8.44 6.72
CA HIS A 156 -11.33 9.36 5.62
C HIS A 156 -10.07 9.57 4.77
N ASP A 157 -10.03 8.89 3.62
CA ASP A 157 -8.92 8.90 2.67
C ASP A 157 -9.41 9.38 1.31
N PRO A 158 -9.60 10.70 1.12
CA PRO A 158 -10.03 11.22 -0.16
C PRO A 158 -8.90 11.03 -1.21
N PRO A 159 -9.23 10.77 -2.48
CA PRO A 159 -8.25 10.43 -3.52
C PRO A 159 -7.15 11.47 -3.75
N ASN A 160 -7.42 12.73 -3.40
CA ASN A 160 -6.51 13.86 -3.58
C ASN A 160 -5.63 14.16 -2.35
N MET A 161 -5.66 13.32 -1.31
CA MET A 161 -4.87 13.49 -0.08
C MET A 161 -3.86 12.34 0.14
N PRO A 162 -2.78 12.60 0.91
CA PRO A 162 -1.72 11.61 1.15
C PRO A 162 -2.22 10.27 1.72
N LEU A 163 -1.94 9.19 1.01
CA LEU A 163 -2.22 7.82 1.44
C LEU A 163 -1.03 7.22 2.23
N GLU A 164 -1.26 6.07 2.86
CA GLU A 164 -0.21 5.33 3.56
C GLU A 164 0.69 4.48 2.65
N CYS A 165 1.98 4.42 2.99
CA CYS A 165 2.94 3.51 2.37
C CYS A 165 2.55 2.03 2.49
N ALA A 166 1.70 1.69 3.47
CA ALA A 166 1.22 0.34 3.68
C ALA A 166 0.54 -0.26 2.45
N THR A 167 -0.08 0.57 1.60
CA THR A 167 -0.69 0.14 0.33
C THR A 167 0.37 -0.26 -0.69
N VAL A 168 1.45 0.51 -0.81
CA VAL A 168 2.60 0.18 -1.69
C VAL A 168 3.31 -1.08 -1.19
N LEU A 169 3.55 -1.19 0.12
CA LEU A 169 4.12 -2.41 0.72
C LEU A 169 3.21 -3.63 0.55
N GLY A 170 1.89 -3.41 0.52
CA GLY A 170 0.89 -4.43 0.21
C GLY A 170 1.00 -4.99 -1.21
N GLN A 171 1.56 -4.23 -2.17
CA GLN A 171 1.84 -4.73 -3.52
C GLN A 171 2.96 -5.78 -3.54
N HIS A 172 3.82 -5.79 -2.52
CA HIS A 172 4.81 -6.84 -2.28
C HIS A 172 4.29 -7.95 -1.35
N PHE A 173 3.03 -7.87 -0.92
CA PHE A 173 2.42 -8.80 0.04
C PHE A 173 3.19 -8.91 1.38
N SER A 174 3.86 -7.83 1.78
CA SER A 174 4.53 -7.71 3.09
C SER A 174 4.13 -6.40 3.74
N SER A 175 2.90 -6.38 4.26
CA SER A 175 2.31 -5.22 4.91
C SER A 175 1.23 -5.62 5.90
N LEU A 176 1.24 -4.97 7.08
CA LEU A 176 0.19 -5.10 8.09
C LEU A 176 -1.18 -4.63 7.60
N HIS A 177 -1.22 -3.80 6.56
CA HIS A 177 -2.47 -3.34 5.95
C HIS A 177 -3.37 -4.52 5.54
N LEU A 178 -2.78 -5.59 4.99
CA LEU A 178 -3.52 -6.76 4.52
C LEU A 178 -4.28 -7.47 5.67
N SER A 179 -3.63 -7.64 6.82
CA SER A 179 -4.22 -8.26 8.00
C SER A 179 -5.05 -7.32 8.88
N THR A 180 -4.94 -6.01 8.70
CA THR A 180 -5.92 -5.08 9.26
C THR A 180 -7.21 -5.03 8.44
N THR A 181 -7.12 -5.38 7.15
CA THR A 181 -8.26 -5.39 6.22
C THR A 181 -9.02 -6.71 6.29
N PHE A 182 -8.31 -7.83 6.36
CA PHE A 182 -8.87 -9.17 6.46
C PHE A 182 -8.42 -9.83 7.75
N ASN A 183 -9.24 -10.69 8.34
CA ASN A 183 -8.80 -11.52 9.47
C ASN A 183 -7.78 -12.54 8.96
N LEU A 184 -6.49 -12.36 9.26
CA LEU A 184 -5.40 -13.21 8.75
C LEU A 184 -4.36 -13.56 9.84
N PRO A 185 -4.65 -14.49 10.76
CA PRO A 185 -3.80 -14.81 11.90
C PRO A 185 -2.37 -15.28 11.55
N SER A 186 -2.22 -16.27 10.67
CA SER A 186 -0.92 -16.82 10.26
C SER A 186 -0.11 -15.82 9.45
N TYR A 187 -0.76 -15.01 8.60
CA TYR A 187 -0.08 -13.91 7.90
C TYR A 187 0.42 -12.85 8.89
N MET A 188 -0.34 -12.53 9.94
CA MET A 188 0.10 -11.62 11.01
C MET A 188 1.36 -12.12 11.72
N ASP A 189 1.45 -13.42 12.00
CA ASP A 189 2.64 -14.01 12.63
C ASP A 189 3.84 -14.01 11.68
N TRP A 190 3.60 -14.27 10.39
CA TRP A 190 4.63 -14.14 9.35
C TRP A 190 5.17 -12.70 9.24
N ILE A 191 4.30 -11.69 9.24
CA ILE A 191 4.69 -10.26 9.23
C ILE A 191 5.57 -9.89 10.43
N ARG A 192 5.43 -10.54 11.58
CA ARG A 192 6.27 -10.22 12.75
C ARG A 192 7.70 -10.75 12.65
N THR A 193 7.95 -11.68 11.73
CA THR A 193 9.17 -12.48 11.72
C THR A 193 9.92 -12.47 10.38
N ASN A 194 9.27 -12.03 9.30
CA ASN A 194 9.90 -11.94 7.99
C ASN A 194 10.88 -10.75 7.91
N ASP A 195 11.70 -10.75 6.87
CA ASP A 195 12.52 -9.61 6.49
C ASP A 195 11.70 -8.66 5.59
N HIS A 196 11.54 -7.41 6.01
CA HIS A 196 10.79 -6.41 5.26
C HIS A 196 11.64 -5.64 4.23
N THR A 197 12.94 -5.88 4.14
CA THR A 197 13.87 -5.13 3.27
C THR A 197 13.39 -5.14 1.82
N GLN A 198 13.01 -6.31 1.30
CA GLN A 198 12.54 -6.47 -0.09
C GLN A 198 11.22 -5.72 -0.35
N ALA A 199 10.35 -5.59 0.66
CA ALA A 199 9.15 -4.78 0.55
C ALA A 199 9.49 -3.29 0.40
N TYR A 200 10.53 -2.81 1.09
CA TYR A 200 11.01 -1.44 0.95
C TYR A 200 11.81 -1.20 -0.34
N GLU A 201 12.50 -2.22 -0.87
CA GLU A 201 13.10 -2.18 -2.22
C GLU A 201 12.00 -2.06 -3.30
N TRP A 202 10.92 -2.83 -3.16
CA TRP A 202 9.74 -2.67 -4.01
C TRP A 202 9.12 -1.27 -3.85
N HIS A 203 8.97 -0.79 -2.62
CA HIS A 203 8.50 0.56 -2.36
C HIS A 203 9.37 1.60 -3.09
N ARG A 204 10.71 1.46 -3.06
CA ARG A 204 11.64 2.36 -3.77
C ARG A 204 11.40 2.32 -5.28
N THR A 205 11.21 1.12 -5.82
CA THR A 205 10.94 0.87 -7.25
C THR A 205 9.70 1.63 -7.71
N VAL A 206 8.61 1.58 -6.92
CA VAL A 206 7.38 2.33 -7.20
C VAL A 206 7.60 3.84 -7.07
N LEU A 207 8.30 4.30 -6.03
CA LEU A 207 8.61 5.73 -5.86
C LEU A 207 9.42 6.29 -7.04
N GLN A 208 10.40 5.54 -7.54
CA GLN A 208 11.20 5.97 -8.70
C GLN A 208 10.34 6.17 -9.95
N VAL A 209 9.39 5.26 -10.21
CA VAL A 209 8.41 5.42 -11.32
C VAL A 209 7.61 6.69 -11.11
N LEU A 210 6.97 6.82 -9.95
CA LEU A 210 6.09 7.93 -9.66
C LEU A 210 6.84 9.28 -9.71
N GLN A 211 8.09 9.33 -9.25
CA GLN A 211 8.92 10.56 -9.19
C GLN A 211 9.40 11.02 -10.57
N SER A 212 9.50 10.10 -11.53
CA SER A 212 10.16 10.33 -12.82
C SER A 212 9.66 11.55 -13.60
N GLN A 213 8.36 11.87 -13.50
CA GLN A 213 7.73 13.00 -14.21
C GLN A 213 6.99 13.96 -13.26
N CYS A 214 7.07 13.71 -11.96
CA CYS A 214 6.52 14.56 -10.92
C CYS A 214 7.44 14.53 -9.69
N PRO A 215 8.59 15.22 -9.74
CA PRO A 215 9.59 15.18 -8.68
C PRO A 215 9.17 16.00 -7.45
N GLY A 216 9.79 15.71 -6.32
CA GLY A 216 9.65 16.43 -5.05
C GLY A 216 10.30 15.64 -3.91
N GLN A 217 10.50 16.28 -2.76
CA GLN A 217 10.98 15.59 -1.58
C GLN A 217 9.87 14.68 -1.04
N TRP A 218 10.11 13.38 -0.98
CA TRP A 218 9.11 12.44 -0.48
C TRP A 218 8.81 12.66 0.99
N GLN A 219 7.53 12.88 1.31
CA GLN A 219 6.96 12.71 2.64
C GLN A 219 6.07 11.46 2.63
N LEU A 220 6.46 10.51 3.45
CA LEU A 220 5.94 9.15 3.49
C LEU A 220 5.40 8.90 4.88
N LYS A 221 4.31 8.16 4.98
CA LYS A 221 3.62 7.97 6.26
C LYS A 221 2.99 6.60 6.30
N SER A 222 3.25 5.87 7.37
CA SER A 222 2.43 4.72 7.75
C SER A 222 2.82 4.22 9.14
N PRO A 223 1.86 3.74 9.95
CA PRO A 223 2.16 3.01 11.17
C PRO A 223 2.99 1.74 10.94
N VAL A 224 2.92 1.13 9.75
CA VAL A 224 3.65 -0.11 9.44
C VAL A 224 5.18 0.08 9.46
N HIS A 225 5.65 1.31 9.33
CA HIS A 225 7.07 1.65 9.46
C HIS A 225 7.64 1.34 10.85
N LEU A 226 6.80 1.21 11.88
CA LEU A 226 7.23 0.83 13.22
C LEU A 226 7.55 -0.66 13.38
N ILE A 227 7.13 -1.52 12.45
CA ILE A 227 7.38 -2.96 12.51
C ILE A 227 8.87 -3.24 12.35
N ASP A 228 9.45 -2.66 11.30
CA ASP A 228 10.86 -2.81 10.98
C ASP A 228 11.43 -1.50 10.40
N PRO A 229 11.83 -0.54 11.26
CA PRO A 229 12.52 0.66 10.82
C PRO A 229 13.94 0.36 10.31
N SER A 230 14.50 -0.81 10.61
CA SER A 230 15.84 -1.19 10.14
C SER A 230 15.86 -1.51 8.65
N ALA A 231 14.80 -2.14 8.12
CA ALA A 231 14.59 -2.31 6.69
C ALA A 231 14.51 -0.97 5.94
N ILE A 232 13.86 0.04 6.54
CA ILE A 232 13.84 1.41 5.97
C ILE A 232 15.25 1.97 5.90
N ALA A 233 16.01 1.90 6.99
CA ALA A 233 17.38 2.42 7.03
C ALA A 233 18.33 1.68 6.07
N ALA A 234 18.09 0.40 5.80
CA ALA A 234 18.83 -0.38 4.81
C ALA A 234 18.60 0.13 3.37
N VAL A 235 17.34 0.42 3.01
CA VAL A 235 16.97 0.87 1.66
C VAL A 235 17.14 2.38 1.43
N TYR A 236 16.92 3.17 2.48
CA TYR A 236 16.98 4.64 2.51
C TYR A 236 17.92 5.10 3.63
N PRO A 237 19.25 4.98 3.45
CA PRO A 237 20.22 5.28 4.51
C PRO A 237 20.24 6.76 4.94
N ASP A 238 19.69 7.66 4.12
CA ASP A 238 19.54 9.08 4.41
C ASP A 238 18.10 9.48 4.80
N ALA A 239 17.24 8.51 5.11
CA ALA A 239 15.88 8.76 5.57
C ALA A 239 15.84 9.61 6.85
N ARG A 240 14.83 10.47 6.94
CA ARG A 240 14.56 11.31 8.12
C ARG A 240 13.28 10.84 8.78
N PHE A 241 13.36 10.38 10.02
CA PHE A 241 12.20 9.92 10.76
C PHE A 241 11.59 11.04 11.59
N VAL A 242 10.27 11.18 11.52
CA VAL A 242 9.48 12.02 12.41
C VAL A 242 8.51 11.12 13.16
N LEU A 243 8.74 10.95 14.46
CA LEU A 243 7.94 10.10 15.32
C LEU A 243 6.89 10.91 16.08
N THR A 244 5.62 10.59 15.87
CA THR A 244 4.51 11.16 16.67
C THR A 244 4.21 10.27 17.87
N HIS A 245 4.00 10.90 19.03
CA HIS A 245 3.75 10.20 20.29
C HIS A 245 2.35 10.47 20.83
N ARG A 246 1.75 9.45 21.43
CA ARG A 246 0.54 9.52 22.25
C ARG A 246 0.61 8.40 23.27
N ASP A 247 -0.03 8.57 24.42
CA ASP A 247 -0.17 7.52 25.42
C ASP A 247 -0.73 6.23 24.78
N PRO A 248 0.01 5.11 24.78
CA PRO A 248 -0.40 3.88 24.14
C PRO A 248 -1.68 3.29 24.72
N VAL A 249 -1.97 3.50 26.01
CA VAL A 249 -3.21 3.03 26.64
C VAL A 249 -4.43 3.64 25.96
N ASN A 250 -4.34 4.93 25.62
CA ASN A 250 -5.39 5.66 24.92
C ASN A 250 -5.49 5.29 23.42
N VAL A 251 -4.41 4.77 22.84
CA VAL A 251 -4.37 4.39 21.42
C VAL A 251 -4.97 3.00 21.18
N ILE A 252 -4.67 2.03 22.04
CA ILE A 252 -5.03 0.61 21.84
C ILE A 252 -6.54 0.42 21.61
N ALA A 253 -7.38 1.01 22.46
CA ALA A 253 -8.84 0.88 22.33
C ALA A 253 -9.34 1.37 20.96
N SER A 254 -8.78 2.49 20.46
CA SER A 254 -9.13 3.03 19.15
C SER A 254 -8.63 2.16 18.01
N VAL A 255 -7.44 1.55 18.13
CA VAL A 255 -6.91 0.61 17.13
C VAL A 255 -7.79 -0.64 17.06
N CYS A 256 -8.16 -1.23 18.20
CA CYS A 256 -9.08 -2.37 18.24
C CYS A 256 -10.43 -2.05 17.59
N SER A 257 -10.99 -0.86 17.86
CA SER A 257 -12.22 -0.40 17.22
C SER A 257 -12.08 -0.25 15.70
N LEU A 258 -10.95 0.31 15.23
CA LEU A 258 -10.67 0.47 13.80
C LEU A 258 -10.58 -0.89 13.11
N VAL A 259 -9.75 -1.80 13.64
CA VAL A 259 -9.55 -3.14 13.06
C VAL A 259 -10.84 -3.94 13.07
N ARG A 260 -11.62 -3.89 14.17
CA ARG A 260 -12.93 -4.56 14.23
C ARG A 260 -13.89 -4.03 13.16
N SER A 261 -13.97 -2.71 13.01
CA SER A 261 -14.85 -2.10 12.01
C SER A 261 -14.42 -2.47 10.59
N LEU A 262 -13.13 -2.40 10.29
CA LEU A 262 -12.61 -2.71 8.96
C LEU A 262 -12.72 -4.20 8.63
N ALA A 263 -12.10 -5.07 9.43
CA ALA A 263 -12.09 -6.51 9.19
C ALA A 263 -13.50 -7.10 9.23
N GLY A 264 -14.38 -6.62 10.12
CA GLY A 264 -15.78 -7.03 10.20
C GLY A 264 -16.60 -6.76 8.93
N THR A 265 -16.10 -5.95 8.00
CA THR A 265 -16.70 -5.78 6.67
C THR A 265 -16.56 -7.05 5.82
N PHE A 266 -15.47 -7.79 6.00
CA PHE A 266 -15.04 -8.88 5.11
C PHE A 266 -15.00 -10.25 5.78
N THR A 267 -15.10 -10.31 7.11
CA THR A 267 -15.09 -11.57 7.88
C THR A 267 -16.34 -11.70 8.76
N SER A 268 -16.73 -12.94 9.04
CA SER A 268 -17.78 -13.26 10.02
C SER A 268 -17.23 -13.58 11.42
N ALA A 269 -15.92 -13.41 11.63
CA ALA A 269 -15.25 -13.63 12.91
C ALA A 269 -15.63 -12.59 13.99
#